data_AF-A0A2V6C8F6-F1
#
_entry.id   AF-A0A2V6C8F6-F1
#
_cell.length_a   1.000
_cell.length_b   1.000
_cell.length_c   1.000
_cell.angle_alpha   90.00
_cell.angle_beta   90.00
_cell.angle_gamma   90.00
#
_symmetry.space_group_name_H-M   'P 1'
#
loop_
_entity.id
_entity.type
_entity.pdbx_description
1 polymer ?
#
loop_
_entity_poly.entity_id
_entity_poly.type
_entity_poly.pdbx_seq_one_letter_code
_entity_poly.pdbx_strand_id
1 'polypeptide(L)'
;MKISPNASNAGMRFFVFLTASTTLAIATLVSASSSHQVEQLDSLVVPRTGHTATALSDGLIMIIGGSDGAGNLVSVSEIFDPQSRTSTASAALTTARVDHTATRLADGRVLVAGGTGDSGTLSGCLRR
;
A
#
# COMPACT_ATOMS: atom_id res chain seq x y z
N MET A 1 23.54 12.31 -41.87
CA MET A 1 23.42 11.04 -41.14
C MET A 1 22.71 11.34 -39.82
N LYS A 2 21.36 11.27 -39.82
CA LYS A 2 20.52 10.28 -39.11
C LYS A 2 20.68 10.29 -37.56
N ILE A 3 19.65 10.81 -36.87
CA ILE A 3 18.97 10.42 -35.59
C ILE A 3 19.80 9.64 -34.54
N SER A 4 19.73 9.84 -33.22
CA SER A 4 18.72 10.38 -32.27
C SER A 4 19.40 10.50 -30.86
N PRO A 5 18.82 11.19 -29.86
CA PRO A 5 19.29 11.18 -28.47
C PRO A 5 18.71 9.97 -27.69
N ASN A 6 19.45 9.40 -26.74
CA ASN A 6 18.92 8.39 -25.82
C ASN A 6 18.91 8.89 -24.36
N ALA A 7 17.73 8.75 -23.76
CA ALA A 7 17.42 8.88 -22.34
C ALA A 7 18.13 7.75 -21.55
N SER A 8 18.09 7.57 -20.24
CA SER A 8 17.32 8.04 -19.07
C SER A 8 17.96 7.31 -17.88
N ASN A 9 18.01 7.89 -16.68
CA ASN A 9 17.87 7.13 -15.43
C ASN A 9 17.80 8.11 -14.25
N ALA A 10 16.57 8.46 -13.84
CA ALA A 10 16.31 9.18 -12.61
C ALA A 10 15.69 8.23 -11.59
N GLY A 11 16.32 8.15 -10.43
CA GLY A 11 16.02 7.20 -9.36
C GLY A 11 14.65 7.39 -8.69
N MET A 12 14.20 6.29 -8.11
CA MET A 12 12.95 6.12 -7.39
C MET A 12 12.86 7.05 -6.17
N ARG A 13 11.71 7.72 -5.95
CA ARG A 13 11.45 8.53 -4.74
C ARG A 13 10.10 8.14 -4.12
N PHE A 14 10.13 7.73 -2.86
CA PHE A 14 8.96 7.36 -2.03
C PHE A 14 8.30 8.59 -1.41
N PHE A 15 6.96 8.55 -1.24
CA PHE A 15 6.15 9.53 -0.50
C PHE A 15 5.48 8.84 0.69
N VAL A 16 5.45 9.48 1.86
CA VAL A 16 4.65 9.07 3.02
C VAL A 16 4.01 10.33 3.61
N PHE A 17 2.67 10.32 3.77
CA PHE A 17 1.94 11.35 4.51
C PHE A 17 1.50 10.76 5.85
N LEU A 18 1.97 11.34 6.95
CA LEU A 18 1.45 11.08 8.28
C LEU A 18 0.82 12.38 8.78
N THR A 19 -0.50 12.42 8.92
CA THR A 19 -1.18 13.54 9.57
C THR A 19 -1.37 13.23 11.05
N ALA A 20 -0.63 13.94 11.90
CA ALA A 20 -1.00 14.14 13.30
C ALA A 20 -0.77 15.60 13.66
N SER A 21 -1.81 16.21 14.21
CA SER A 21 -1.89 17.62 14.60
C SER A 21 -0.93 17.92 15.78
N THR A 22 0.02 18.84 15.60
CA THR A 22 0.22 20.08 16.40
C THR A 22 1.59 20.74 16.12
N THR A 23 1.54 22.04 15.78
CA THR A 23 2.50 23.14 15.97
C THR A 23 3.99 23.03 15.54
N LEU A 24 4.25 23.60 14.35
CA LEU A 24 5.43 24.31 13.81
C LEU A 24 6.87 24.01 14.33
N ALA A 25 7.66 23.35 13.48
CA ALA A 25 9.09 23.65 13.28
C ALA A 25 9.44 23.38 11.80
N ILE A 26 9.61 24.47 11.03
CA ILE A 26 10.11 24.57 9.65
C ILE A 26 10.30 23.26 8.84
N ALA A 27 9.39 23.02 7.89
CA ALA A 27 9.60 22.04 6.82
C ALA A 27 10.19 22.75 5.59
N THR A 28 11.44 22.44 5.25
CA THR A 28 12.07 22.91 4.01
C THR A 28 11.49 22.16 2.81
N LEU A 29 10.85 22.87 1.89
CA LEU A 29 10.38 22.32 0.62
C LEU A 29 11.57 22.12 -0.33
N VAL A 30 11.94 20.87 -0.60
CA VAL A 30 12.80 20.50 -1.74
C VAL A 30 11.89 20.16 -2.92
N SER A 31 12.04 20.92 -4.01
CA SER A 31 11.17 20.93 -5.19
C SER A 31 10.82 19.54 -5.75
N ALA A 32 9.53 19.31 -5.97
CA ALA A 32 9.00 18.17 -6.71
C ALA A 32 9.30 18.35 -8.21
N SER A 33 10.43 17.80 -8.66
CA SER A 33 10.74 17.78 -10.08
C SER A 33 9.91 16.72 -10.82
N SER A 34 9.21 17.21 -11.85
CA SER A 34 8.64 16.50 -13.01
C SER A 34 7.48 15.51 -12.82
N SER A 35 6.26 16.05 -12.93
CA SER A 35 5.14 15.54 -13.74
C SER A 35 5.17 14.04 -14.15
N HIS A 36 4.84 13.15 -13.20
CA HIS A 36 4.17 11.88 -13.48
C HIS A 36 2.93 11.88 -12.60
N GLN A 37 1.87 12.60 -13.01
CA GLN A 37 0.67 12.02 -13.62
C GLN A 37 0.18 10.82 -12.81
N VAL A 38 -0.87 11.02 -12.01
CA VAL A 38 -1.65 9.94 -11.41
C VAL A 38 -2.08 9.03 -12.57
N GLU A 39 -1.48 7.84 -12.66
CA GLU A 39 -1.82 6.85 -13.68
C GLU A 39 -2.78 5.85 -13.04
N GLN A 40 -3.97 5.70 -13.62
CA GLN A 40 -4.91 4.67 -13.18
C GLN A 40 -4.35 3.30 -13.58
N LEU A 41 -3.99 2.51 -12.58
CA LEU A 41 -3.52 1.14 -12.75
C LEU A 41 -4.72 0.19 -12.89
N ASP A 42 -4.45 -1.06 -13.24
CA ASP A 42 -5.49 -2.08 -13.30
C ASP A 42 -6.15 -2.29 -11.93
N SER A 43 -7.41 -2.73 -11.98
CA SER A 43 -8.22 -2.94 -10.78
C SER A 43 -7.61 -4.02 -9.89
N LEU A 44 -7.82 -3.86 -8.58
CA LEU A 44 -7.64 -4.96 -7.63
C LEU A 44 -8.50 -6.15 -8.04
N VAL A 45 -8.04 -7.36 -7.70
CA VAL A 45 -8.78 -8.60 -7.89
C VAL A 45 -10.11 -8.53 -7.14
N VAL A 46 -10.09 -7.95 -5.93
CA VAL A 46 -11.29 -7.62 -5.16
C VAL A 46 -11.32 -6.11 -4.88
N PRO A 47 -12.24 -5.34 -5.52
CA PRO A 47 -12.45 -3.94 -5.20
C PRO A 47 -12.81 -3.76 -3.73
N ARG A 48 -12.11 -2.86 -3.04
CA ARG A 48 -12.21 -2.72 -1.58
C ARG A 48 -11.87 -1.32 -1.06
N THR A 49 -12.49 -0.92 0.04
CA THR A 49 -12.18 0.30 0.80
C THR A 49 -11.64 -0.04 2.18
N GLY A 50 -10.98 0.91 2.86
CA GLY A 50 -10.44 0.68 4.21
C GLY A 50 -9.31 -0.34 4.30
N HIS A 51 -8.68 -0.66 3.17
CA HIS A 51 -7.51 -1.54 3.09
C HIS A 51 -6.22 -0.79 3.43
N THR A 52 -5.16 -1.52 3.78
CA THR A 52 -3.81 -0.96 3.87
C THR A 52 -2.96 -1.46 2.70
N ALA A 53 -2.04 -0.61 2.23
CA ALA A 53 -1.06 -0.94 1.20
C ALA A 53 0.35 -0.75 1.75
N THR A 54 1.14 -1.82 1.81
CA THR A 54 2.50 -1.82 2.37
C THR A 54 3.49 -2.22 1.30
N ALA A 55 4.42 -1.32 0.95
CA ALA A 55 5.54 -1.68 0.08
C ALA A 55 6.36 -2.81 0.73
N LEU A 56 6.89 -3.73 -0.06
CA LEU A 56 7.77 -4.80 0.37
C LEU A 56 9.22 -4.50 -0.05
N SER A 57 10.18 -5.28 0.44
CA SER A 57 11.61 -5.08 0.14
C SER A 57 11.99 -5.38 -1.31
N ASP A 58 11.18 -6.18 -1.99
CA ASP A 58 11.32 -6.54 -3.41
C ASP A 58 10.67 -5.51 -4.35
N GLY A 59 10.05 -4.46 -3.82
CA GLY A 59 9.36 -3.43 -4.60
C GLY A 59 7.90 -3.74 -4.92
N LEU A 60 7.38 -4.89 -4.48
CA LEU A 60 5.96 -5.22 -4.57
C LEU A 60 5.16 -4.46 -3.51
N ILE A 61 3.85 -4.42 -3.67
CA ILE A 61 2.93 -3.78 -2.72
C ILE A 61 1.96 -4.82 -2.19
N MET A 62 1.97 -5.05 -0.88
CA MET A 62 1.02 -5.92 -0.20
C MET A 62 -0.22 -5.13 0.21
N ILE A 63 -1.38 -5.57 -0.25
CA ILE A 63 -2.69 -4.97 -0.01
C ILE A 63 -3.48 -5.90 0.91
N ILE A 64 -3.91 -5.40 2.06
CA ILE A 64 -4.47 -6.24 3.14
C ILE A 64 -5.77 -5.65 3.66
N GLY A 65 -6.72 -6.55 3.95
CA GLY A 65 -7.99 -6.25 4.61
C GLY A 65 -8.88 -5.34 3.78
N GLY A 66 -9.71 -4.55 4.46
CA GLY A 66 -10.73 -3.73 3.83
C GLY A 66 -12.08 -4.42 3.71
N SER A 67 -13.05 -3.72 3.13
CA SER A 67 -14.39 -4.22 2.82
C SER A 67 -14.71 -4.05 1.33
N ASP A 68 -15.40 -5.02 0.75
CA ASP A 68 -15.86 -4.94 -0.64
C ASP A 68 -17.02 -3.95 -0.83
N GLY A 69 -17.49 -3.80 -2.08
CA GLY A 69 -18.62 -2.92 -2.39
C GLY A 69 -19.96 -3.32 -1.77
N ALA A 70 -20.09 -4.55 -1.26
CA ALA A 70 -21.25 -5.04 -0.53
C ALA A 70 -21.10 -4.91 1.00
N GLY A 71 -19.95 -4.41 1.47
CA GLY A 71 -19.64 -4.24 2.89
C GLY A 71 -19.07 -5.50 3.56
N ASN A 72 -18.77 -6.57 2.81
CA ASN A 72 -18.17 -7.76 3.39
C ASN A 72 -16.68 -7.52 3.64
N LEU A 73 -16.18 -7.93 4.81
CA LEU A 73 -14.76 -7.84 5.11
C LEU A 73 -13.95 -8.80 4.22
N VAL A 74 -12.90 -8.27 3.60
CA VAL A 74 -12.05 -9.04 2.70
C VAL A 74 -10.89 -9.64 3.48
N SER A 75 -10.87 -10.97 3.61
CA SER A 75 -9.76 -11.70 4.23
C SER A 75 -8.58 -11.87 3.28
N VAL A 76 -8.82 -11.97 1.97
CA VAL A 76 -7.78 -12.22 0.97
C VAL A 76 -6.87 -11.00 0.83
N SER A 77 -5.57 -11.19 1.04
CA SER A 77 -4.56 -10.18 0.69
C SER A 77 -4.19 -10.28 -0.79
N GLU A 78 -3.71 -9.18 -1.35
CA GLU A 78 -3.23 -9.12 -2.73
C GLU A 78 -1.80 -8.60 -2.76
N ILE A 79 -1.02 -9.07 -3.73
CA ILE A 79 0.29 -8.52 -4.05
C ILE A 79 0.17 -7.82 -5.40
N PHE A 80 0.38 -6.51 -5.38
CA PHE A 80 0.46 -5.69 -6.57
C PHE A 80 1.92 -5.53 -6.99
N ASP A 81 2.20 -5.83 -8.25
CA ASP A 81 3.49 -5.58 -8.88
C ASP A 81 3.42 -4.30 -9.73
N PRO A 82 4.10 -3.21 -9.32
CA PRO A 82 4.13 -1.97 -10.10
C PRO A 82 4.78 -2.09 -11.48
N GLN A 83 5.65 -3.07 -11.72
CA GLN A 83 6.32 -3.26 -13.01
C GLN A 83 5.37 -3.85 -14.05
N SER A 84 4.68 -4.93 -13.68
CA SER A 84 3.68 -5.56 -14.56
C SER A 84 2.30 -4.92 -14.46
N ARG A 85 2.07 -4.06 -13.45
CA ARG A 85 0.80 -3.42 -13.13
C ARG A 85 -0.32 -4.41 -12.82
N THR A 86 0.03 -5.58 -12.30
CA THR A 86 -0.93 -6.63 -12.00
C THR A 86 -1.10 -6.83 -10.50
N SER A 87 -2.33 -7.14 -10.08
CA SER A 87 -2.65 -7.60 -8.73
C SER A 87 -2.86 -9.10 -8.73
N THR A 88 -2.24 -9.80 -7.80
CA THR A 88 -2.39 -11.25 -7.62
C THR A 88 -2.88 -11.57 -6.23
N ALA A 89 -3.85 -12.47 -6.12
CA ALA A 89 -4.30 -12.94 -4.82
C ALA A 89 -3.15 -13.67 -4.09
N SER A 90 -2.97 -13.33 -2.82
CA SER A 90 -1.99 -13.92 -1.93
C SER A 90 -2.71 -14.56 -0.74
N ALA A 91 -2.04 -14.67 0.40
CA ALA A 91 -2.56 -15.40 1.53
C ALA A 91 -3.72 -14.67 2.24
N ALA A 92 -4.69 -15.41 2.75
CA ALA A 92 -5.84 -14.85 3.46
C ALA A 92 -5.51 -14.54 4.94
N LEU A 93 -5.95 -13.41 5.46
CA LEU A 93 -5.98 -13.14 6.89
C LEU A 93 -6.80 -14.21 7.61
N THR A 94 -6.34 -14.65 8.78
CA THR A 94 -7.13 -15.53 9.67
C THR A 94 -8.43 -14.87 10.12
N THR A 95 -8.43 -13.55 10.20
CA THR A 95 -9.60 -12.73 10.50
C THR A 95 -9.57 -11.51 9.61
N ALA A 96 -10.59 -11.39 8.75
CA ALA A 96 -10.80 -10.22 7.92
C ALA A 96 -10.98 -8.98 8.80
N ARG A 97 -10.46 -7.84 8.35
CA ARG A 97 -10.46 -6.60 9.15
C ARG A 97 -10.37 -5.34 8.31
N VAL A 98 -10.97 -4.28 8.80
CA VAL A 98 -10.83 -2.88 8.33
C VAL A 98 -10.13 -2.05 9.40
N ASP A 99 -9.74 -0.81 9.06
CA ASP A 99 -9.19 0.18 9.99
C ASP A 99 -7.98 -0.31 10.81
N HIS A 100 -7.23 -1.24 10.23
CA HIS A 100 -6.01 -1.81 10.80
C HIS A 100 -4.79 -1.06 10.29
N THR A 101 -3.65 -1.25 10.95
CA THR A 101 -2.35 -0.82 10.41
C THR A 101 -1.57 -2.03 9.90
N ALA A 102 -0.85 -1.86 8.80
CA ALA A 102 0.13 -2.83 8.32
C ALA A 102 1.52 -2.18 8.32
N THR A 103 2.52 -2.86 8.88
CA THR A 103 3.88 -2.35 9.01
C THR A 103 4.87 -3.41 8.60
N ARG A 104 5.70 -3.10 7.59
CA ARG A 104 6.82 -3.95 7.20
C ARG A 104 7.87 -3.94 8.31
N LEU A 105 8.26 -5.13 8.75
CA LEU A 105 9.31 -5.36 9.73
C LEU A 105 10.68 -5.44 9.03
N ALA A 106 11.75 -5.28 9.81
CA ALA A 106 13.12 -5.31 9.30
C ALA A 106 13.51 -6.67 8.68
N ASP A 107 12.83 -7.75 9.07
CA ASP A 107 13.03 -9.09 8.52
C ASP A 107 12.17 -9.39 7.27
N GLY A 108 11.47 -8.39 6.74
CA GLY A 108 10.66 -8.50 5.52
C GLY A 108 9.21 -8.93 5.77
N ARG A 109 8.84 -9.36 6.98
CA ARG A 109 7.45 -9.70 7.32
C ARG A 109 6.56 -8.47 7.43
N VAL A 110 5.25 -8.66 7.37
CA VAL A 110 4.27 -7.58 7.60
C VAL A 110 3.50 -7.86 8.89
N LEU A 111 3.64 -6.92 9.84
CA LEU A 111 2.85 -6.89 11.07
C LEU A 111 1.51 -6.20 10.79
N VAL A 112 0.42 -6.91 11.00
CA VAL A 112 -0.94 -6.36 10.91
C VAL A 112 -1.49 -6.22 12.33
N ALA A 113 -1.85 -5.02 12.75
CA ALA A 113 -2.29 -4.74 14.12
C ALA A 113 -3.61 -3.97 14.17
N GLY A 114 -4.43 -4.31 15.18
CA GLY A 114 -5.70 -3.64 15.44
C GLY A 114 -6.76 -3.87 14.36
N GLY A 115 -7.64 -2.89 14.22
CA GLY A 115 -8.76 -2.90 13.30
C GLY A 115 -10.02 -3.54 13.85
N THR A 116 -11.04 -3.59 12.99
CA THR A 116 -12.37 -4.11 13.31
C THR A 116 -12.67 -5.30 12.41
N GLY A 117 -13.08 -6.42 13.02
CA GLY A 117 -13.59 -7.61 12.33
C GLY A 117 -15.10 -7.73 12.49
N ASP A 118 -15.69 -8.81 11.98
CA ASP A 118 -17.15 -9.03 12.04
C ASP A 118 -17.72 -9.06 13.46
N SER A 119 -16.91 -9.47 14.45
CA SER A 119 -17.31 -9.54 15.85
C SER A 119 -16.93 -8.29 16.67
N GLY A 120 -16.48 -7.21 16.01
CA GLY A 120 -16.07 -5.96 16.64
C GLY A 120 -14.56 -5.72 16.66
N THR A 121 -14.10 -4.84 17.56
CA THR A 121 -12.70 -4.41 17.64
C THR A 121 -11.76 -5.58 17.97
N LEU A 122 -10.71 -5.73 17.17
CA LEU A 122 -9.70 -6.76 17.35
C LEU A 122 -8.53 -6.21 18.18
N SER A 123 -8.30 -6.76 19.38
CA SER A 123 -7.14 -6.40 20.23
C SER A 123 -5.83 -7.13 19.87
N GLY A 124 -5.82 -7.93 18.80
CA GLY A 124 -4.67 -8.78 18.43
C GLY A 124 -3.84 -8.20 17.28
N CYS A 125 -2.53 -8.47 17.31
CA CYS A 125 -1.66 -8.36 16.14
C CYS A 125 -1.45 -9.73 15.50
N LEU A 126 -1.41 -9.77 14.16
CA LEU A 126 -1.14 -10.96 13.36
C LEU A 126 0.15 -10.72 12.56
N ARG A 127 1.00 -11.74 12.47
CA ARG A 127 2.22 -11.72 11.65
C ARG A 127 1.93 -12.44 10.34
N ARG A 128 2.24 -11.80 9.21
CA ARG A 128 2.20 -12.40 7.87
C ARG A 128 3.57 -12.34 7.24
#